data_AF-A0A9C9TG02-F1
#
_entry.id   AF-A0A9C9TG02-F1
#
_cell.length_a   1.000
_cell.length_b   1.000
_cell.length_c   1.000
_cell.angle_alpha   90.00
_cell.angle_beta   90.00
_cell.angle_gamma   90.00
#
_symmetry.space_group_name_H-M   'P 1'
#
loop_
_entity.id
_entity.type
_entity.pdbx_description
1 polymer ?
#
loop_
_entity_poly.entity_id
_entity_poly.type
_entity_poly.pdbx_seq_one_letter_code
_entity_poly.pdbx_strand_id
1 'polypeptide(L)'
;MILARFLGPRVFILVAALLAAAVLVPAASLWLPASHPLHVPPYLVPLFGKYVCYALLALALDLVWGYVGILSLGHGAFFALGGYAMGMYLMRQIGPRGVYGDPVLPDFMVFLNWQELPWYWTGFDQFWFAAIMIVVAPGLLAFVFGYFAFRSRVTGVYLSIITQAMTYALLLAFFRNDMGFGGNNGLTDFKELLGFPLQAASTRAGLFAASCVALALGVLLVGWITRSQLGKLMVAVRDAESRTRFIGWRPEHVKLFAFTVSAVMAGIAGALYVPQV
;
A
#
# COMPACT_ATOMS: atom_id res chain seq x y z
N MET A 1 -17.53 -11.39 20.10
CA MET A 1 -18.80 -10.74 20.50
C MET A 1 -18.66 -9.24 20.77
N ILE A 2 -17.58 -8.76 21.41
CA ILE A 2 -17.35 -7.32 21.70
C ILE A 2 -17.06 -6.49 20.43
N LEU A 3 -16.21 -6.99 19.53
CA LEU A 3 -15.85 -6.30 18.27
C LEU A 3 -17.07 -6.02 17.38
N ALA A 4 -17.99 -6.98 17.27
CA ALA A 4 -19.21 -6.87 16.47
C ALA A 4 -20.19 -5.82 17.02
N ARG A 5 -20.23 -5.63 18.35
CA ARG A 5 -21.03 -4.57 18.99
C ARG A 5 -20.45 -3.18 18.71
N PHE A 6 -19.13 -3.05 18.69
CA PHE A 6 -18.46 -1.77 18.47
C PHE A 6 -18.44 -1.36 16.99
N LEU A 7 -18.14 -2.28 16.06
CA LEU A 7 -18.01 -2.04 14.62
C LEU A 7 -19.30 -2.30 13.82
N GLY A 8 -20.36 -2.77 14.46
CA GLY A 8 -21.66 -3.01 13.84
C GLY A 8 -21.67 -4.23 12.89
N PRO A 9 -22.88 -4.72 12.55
CA PRO A 9 -23.05 -6.01 11.87
C PRO A 9 -22.47 -6.01 10.45
N ARG A 10 -22.58 -4.90 9.71
CA ARG A 10 -22.10 -4.82 8.31
C ARG A 10 -20.58 -4.98 8.19
N VAL A 11 -19.83 -4.32 9.07
CA VAL A 11 -18.35 -4.40 9.06
C VAL A 11 -17.91 -5.81 9.44
N PHE A 12 -18.56 -6.43 10.43
CA PHE A 12 -18.28 -7.80 10.82
C PHE A 12 -18.53 -8.78 9.68
N ILE A 13 -19.66 -8.66 8.98
CA ILE A 13 -20.00 -9.51 7.83
C ILE A 13 -18.96 -9.34 6.72
N LEU A 14 -18.57 -8.10 6.39
CA LEU A 14 -17.56 -7.84 5.37
C LEU A 14 -16.20 -8.47 5.73
N VAL A 15 -15.74 -8.29 6.97
CA VAL A 15 -14.49 -8.89 7.45
C VAL A 15 -14.56 -10.41 7.42
N ALA A 16 -15.67 -11.01 7.87
CA ALA A 16 -15.86 -12.45 7.80
C ALA A 16 -15.86 -12.96 6.35
N ALA A 17 -16.49 -12.24 5.42
CA ALA A 17 -16.49 -12.57 4.00
C ALA A 17 -15.08 -12.49 3.39
N LEU A 18 -14.28 -11.46 3.76
CA LEU A 18 -12.89 -11.33 3.30
C LEU A 18 -12.00 -12.45 3.83
N LEU A 19 -12.13 -12.81 5.11
CA LEU A 19 -11.39 -13.91 5.72
C LEU A 19 -11.83 -15.27 5.15
N ALA A 20 -13.12 -15.45 4.85
CA ALA A 20 -13.60 -16.64 4.16
C ALA A 20 -13.04 -16.71 2.73
N ALA A 21 -13.06 -15.60 1.98
CA ALA A 21 -12.47 -15.54 0.64
C ALA A 21 -10.97 -15.87 0.66
N ALA A 22 -10.22 -15.38 1.66
CA ALA A 22 -8.81 -15.65 1.87
C ALA A 22 -8.47 -17.15 1.98
N VAL A 23 -9.44 -17.99 2.36
CA VAL A 23 -9.28 -19.44 2.47
C VAL A 23 -9.94 -20.17 1.30
N LEU A 24 -11.18 -19.81 0.99
CA LEU A 24 -12.00 -20.51 0.00
C LEU A 24 -11.46 -20.37 -1.43
N VAL A 25 -10.96 -19.20 -1.82
CA VAL A 25 -10.43 -18.98 -3.17
C VAL A 25 -9.13 -19.76 -3.39
N PRO A 26 -8.13 -19.71 -2.48
CA PRO A 26 -6.98 -20.61 -2.53
C PRO A 26 -7.33 -22.10 -2.54
N ALA A 27 -8.23 -22.53 -1.65
CA ALA A 27 -8.66 -23.93 -1.57
C ALA A 27 -9.31 -24.38 -2.89
N ALA A 28 -10.16 -23.53 -3.47
CA ALA A 28 -10.81 -23.80 -4.75
C ALA A 28 -9.84 -23.83 -5.94
N SER A 29 -8.71 -23.12 -5.86
CA SER A 29 -7.68 -23.15 -6.91
C SER A 29 -6.71 -24.33 -6.77
N LEU A 30 -6.32 -24.66 -5.53
CA LEU A 30 -5.26 -25.65 -5.26
C LEU A 30 -5.79 -27.08 -5.11
N TRP A 31 -7.00 -27.28 -4.59
CA TRP A 31 -7.49 -28.61 -4.21
C TRP A 31 -8.58 -29.15 -5.14
N LEU A 32 -9.37 -28.28 -5.79
CA LEU A 32 -10.39 -28.72 -6.71
C LEU A 32 -9.78 -29.06 -8.09
N PRO A 33 -10.17 -30.18 -8.71
CA PRO A 33 -9.74 -30.51 -10.06
C PRO A 33 -10.32 -29.51 -11.07
N ALA A 34 -9.62 -29.32 -12.19
CA ALA A 34 -10.01 -28.33 -13.22
C ALA A 34 -11.41 -28.57 -13.84
N SER A 35 -11.93 -29.80 -13.76
CA SER A 35 -13.29 -30.14 -14.22
C SER A 35 -14.40 -29.75 -13.23
N HIS A 36 -14.05 -29.38 -12.00
CA HIS A 36 -15.02 -29.04 -10.97
C HIS A 36 -15.62 -27.64 -11.24
N PRO A 37 -16.95 -27.45 -11.16
CA PRO A 37 -17.60 -26.18 -11.50
C PRO A 37 -17.17 -24.98 -10.63
N LEU A 38 -16.70 -25.24 -9.40
CA LEU A 38 -16.17 -24.23 -8.49
C LEU A 38 -14.64 -24.07 -8.54
N HIS A 39 -13.95 -24.74 -9.47
CA HIS A 39 -12.50 -24.57 -9.61
C HIS A 39 -12.17 -23.13 -9.98
N VAL A 40 -11.21 -22.53 -9.29
CA VAL A 40 -10.70 -21.19 -9.61
C VAL A 40 -9.43 -21.34 -10.43
N PRO A 41 -9.43 -20.95 -11.73
CA PRO A 41 -8.25 -20.98 -12.57
C PRO A 41 -7.04 -20.29 -11.91
N PRO A 42 -5.82 -20.87 -11.97
CA PRO A 42 -4.65 -20.34 -11.28
C PRO A 42 -4.26 -18.90 -11.65
N TYR A 43 -4.62 -18.43 -12.85
CA TYR A 43 -4.36 -17.06 -13.28
C TYR A 43 -5.31 -16.03 -12.65
N LEU A 44 -6.50 -16.45 -12.19
CA LEU A 44 -7.46 -15.56 -11.53
C LEU A 44 -7.05 -15.21 -10.11
N VAL A 45 -6.32 -16.11 -9.42
CA VAL A 45 -5.87 -15.88 -8.04
C VAL A 45 -5.02 -14.60 -7.90
N PRO A 46 -3.91 -14.41 -8.65
CA PRO A 46 -3.16 -13.16 -8.59
C PRO A 46 -3.93 -11.96 -9.15
N LEU A 47 -4.85 -12.17 -10.11
CA LEU A 47 -5.70 -11.10 -10.63
C LEU A 47 -6.65 -10.55 -9.54
N PHE A 48 -7.33 -11.43 -8.82
CA PHE A 48 -8.18 -11.06 -7.69
C PHE A 48 -7.37 -10.44 -6.57
N GLY A 49 -6.15 -10.94 -6.30
CA GLY A 49 -5.28 -10.38 -5.28
C GLY A 49 -4.89 -8.93 -5.59
N LYS A 50 -4.61 -8.61 -6.87
CA LYS A 50 -4.43 -7.23 -7.33
C LYS A 50 -5.66 -6.36 -7.11
N TYR A 51 -6.86 -6.86 -7.39
CA TYR A 51 -8.10 -6.12 -7.11
C TYR A 51 -8.34 -5.86 -5.63
N VAL A 52 -8.00 -6.83 -4.76
CA VAL A 52 -8.06 -6.65 -3.31
C VAL A 52 -7.05 -5.59 -2.84
N CYS A 53 -5.85 -5.54 -3.41
CA CYS A 53 -4.89 -4.46 -3.14
C CYS A 53 -5.47 -3.08 -3.57
N TYR A 54 -6.11 -2.99 -4.74
CA TYR A 54 -6.78 -1.74 -5.14
C TYR A 54 -7.97 -1.39 -4.25
N ALA A 55 -8.69 -2.37 -3.71
CA ALA A 55 -9.75 -2.13 -2.72
C ALA A 55 -9.18 -1.56 -1.41
N LEU A 56 -8.00 -2.02 -0.96
CA LEU A 56 -7.32 -1.43 0.20
C LEU A 56 -6.85 0.00 -0.09
N LEU A 57 -6.34 0.26 -1.30
CA LEU A 57 -6.01 1.61 -1.75
C LEU A 57 -7.25 2.52 -1.79
N ALA A 58 -8.37 2.03 -2.30
CA ALA A 58 -9.63 2.77 -2.35
C ALA A 58 -10.14 3.09 -0.94
N LEU A 59 -10.07 2.12 -0.02
CA LEU A 59 -10.41 2.31 1.39
C LEU A 59 -9.51 3.36 2.06
N ALA A 60 -8.21 3.35 1.76
CA ALA A 60 -7.28 4.35 2.24
C ALA A 60 -7.69 5.75 1.75
N LEU A 61 -8.00 5.90 0.46
CA LEU A 61 -8.46 7.17 -0.11
C LEU A 61 -9.79 7.64 0.50
N ASP A 62 -10.74 6.74 0.70
CA ASP A 62 -12.05 7.04 1.31
C ASP A 62 -11.92 7.54 2.76
N LEU A 63 -10.96 7.05 3.54
CA LEU A 63 -10.71 7.59 4.88
C LEU A 63 -10.43 9.11 4.84
N VAL A 64 -9.70 9.59 3.84
CA VAL A 64 -9.30 11.00 3.75
C VAL A 64 -10.36 11.82 3.03
N TRP A 65 -10.83 11.33 1.88
CA TRP A 65 -11.79 12.05 1.07
C TRP A 65 -13.21 11.94 1.63
N GLY A 66 -13.65 10.73 1.94
CA GLY A 66 -14.97 10.44 2.49
C GLY A 66 -15.19 11.04 3.88
N TYR A 67 -14.28 10.81 4.83
CA TYR A 67 -14.49 11.25 6.23
C TYR A 67 -13.96 12.65 6.55
N VAL A 68 -12.86 13.09 5.94
CA VAL A 68 -12.25 14.40 6.24
C VAL A 68 -12.59 15.45 5.18
N GLY A 69 -13.09 15.05 4.01
CA GLY A 69 -13.42 15.99 2.92
C GLY A 69 -12.22 16.45 2.11
N ILE A 70 -11.09 15.78 2.24
CA ILE A 70 -9.87 16.15 1.51
C ILE A 70 -9.76 15.27 0.27
N LEU A 71 -9.97 15.85 -0.91
CA LEU A 71 -9.64 15.16 -2.15
C LEU A 71 -8.12 15.16 -2.35
N SER A 72 -7.50 13.99 -2.22
CA SER A 72 -6.09 13.81 -2.54
C SER A 72 -5.92 13.03 -3.84
N LEU A 73 -5.07 13.56 -4.71
CA LEU A 73 -4.59 12.84 -5.90
C LEU A 73 -3.16 12.31 -5.67
N GLY A 74 -2.74 12.26 -4.39
CA GLY A 74 -1.41 11.86 -3.94
C GLY A 74 -1.22 10.35 -3.76
N HIS A 75 -2.31 9.60 -3.63
CA HIS A 75 -2.28 8.21 -3.15
C HIS A 75 -1.52 7.24 -4.06
N GLY A 76 -1.42 7.54 -5.36
CA GLY A 76 -0.57 6.78 -6.28
C GLY A 76 0.90 6.81 -5.87
N ALA A 77 1.40 7.93 -5.34
CA ALA A 77 2.78 8.02 -4.85
C ALA A 77 3.01 7.15 -3.61
N PHE A 78 2.07 7.15 -2.66
CA PHE A 78 2.19 6.33 -1.44
C PHE A 78 2.13 4.84 -1.75
N PHE A 79 1.22 4.44 -2.65
CA PHE A 79 1.14 3.09 -3.18
C PHE A 79 2.45 2.69 -3.87
N ALA A 80 3.00 3.56 -4.73
CA ALA A 80 4.28 3.32 -5.39
C ALA A 80 5.41 3.14 -4.37
N LEU A 81 5.54 4.00 -3.35
CA LEU A 81 6.61 3.89 -2.35
C LEU A 81 6.60 2.55 -1.61
N GLY A 82 5.43 2.06 -1.20
CA GLY A 82 5.33 0.73 -0.59
C GLY A 82 5.64 -0.40 -1.57
N GLY A 83 5.19 -0.27 -2.82
CA GLY A 83 5.54 -1.19 -3.90
C GLY A 83 7.04 -1.24 -4.18
N TYR A 84 7.70 -0.09 -4.25
CA TYR A 84 9.15 0.03 -4.42
C TYR A 84 9.91 -0.54 -3.23
N ALA A 85 9.47 -0.31 -1.99
CA ALA A 85 10.08 -0.93 -0.82
C ALA A 85 10.04 -2.48 -0.89
N MET A 86 8.92 -3.06 -1.33
CA MET A 86 8.84 -4.50 -1.58
C MET A 86 9.69 -4.93 -2.79
N GLY A 87 9.65 -4.20 -3.89
CA GLY A 87 10.42 -4.49 -5.11
C GLY A 87 11.92 -4.45 -4.87
N MET A 88 12.40 -3.51 -4.06
CA MET A 88 13.80 -3.43 -3.62
C MET A 88 14.19 -4.69 -2.84
N TYR A 89 13.33 -5.17 -1.94
CA TYR A 89 13.56 -6.43 -1.24
C TYR A 89 13.62 -7.62 -2.21
N LEU A 90 12.63 -7.75 -3.09
CA LEU A 90 12.56 -8.85 -4.07
C LEU A 90 13.78 -8.87 -5.00
N MET A 91 14.24 -7.69 -5.46
CA MET A 91 15.48 -7.55 -6.22
C MET A 91 16.70 -8.04 -5.46
N ARG A 92 16.81 -7.68 -4.19
CA ARG A 92 17.94 -8.08 -3.34
C ARG A 92 17.95 -9.57 -3.03
N GLN A 93 16.81 -10.27 -3.15
CA GLN A 93 16.76 -11.72 -3.01
C GLN A 93 17.28 -12.48 -4.24
N ILE A 94 17.39 -11.85 -5.41
CA ILE A 94 17.81 -12.54 -6.64
C ILE A 94 19.24 -13.07 -6.52
N GLY A 95 20.18 -12.19 -6.12
CA GLY A 95 21.60 -12.49 -6.00
C GLY A 95 22.20 -13.02 -7.31
N PRO A 96 23.12 -14.01 -7.27
CA PRO A 96 23.84 -14.50 -8.46
C PRO A 96 22.95 -15.26 -9.46
N ARG A 97 21.66 -15.43 -9.15
CA ARG A 97 20.67 -16.04 -10.06
C ARG A 97 20.19 -15.06 -11.12
N GLY A 98 20.55 -13.78 -11.02
CA GLY A 98 20.24 -12.77 -12.03
C GLY A 98 20.89 -13.06 -13.37
N VAL A 99 20.41 -12.41 -14.43
CA VAL A 99 20.92 -12.54 -15.80
C VAL A 99 22.41 -12.17 -15.86
N TYR A 100 22.85 -11.18 -15.08
CA TYR A 100 24.24 -10.73 -15.06
C TYR A 100 25.08 -11.41 -13.97
N GLY A 101 24.48 -12.21 -13.10
CA GLY A 101 25.17 -13.06 -12.13
C GLY A 101 25.87 -12.33 -10.97
N ASP A 102 25.63 -11.04 -10.79
CA ASP A 102 26.25 -10.27 -9.69
C ASP A 102 25.59 -10.61 -8.33
N PRO A 103 26.38 -10.98 -7.30
CA PRO A 103 25.82 -11.37 -6.00
C PRO A 103 25.32 -10.19 -5.17
N VAL A 104 25.71 -8.96 -5.49
CA VAL A 104 25.41 -7.75 -4.70
C VAL A 104 24.51 -6.78 -5.47
N LEU A 105 24.84 -6.48 -6.72
CA LEU A 105 24.07 -5.52 -7.51
C LEU A 105 22.85 -6.20 -8.16
N PRO A 106 21.64 -5.63 -8.02
CA PRO A 106 20.50 -6.04 -8.83
C PRO A 106 20.81 -5.93 -10.33
N ASP A 107 20.26 -6.84 -11.14
CA ASP A 107 20.55 -6.93 -12.59
C ASP A 107 20.40 -5.61 -13.34
N PHE A 108 19.37 -4.82 -13.03
CA PHE A 108 19.15 -3.54 -13.70
C PHE A 108 20.25 -2.51 -13.39
N MET A 109 20.88 -2.59 -12.20
CA MET A 109 21.99 -1.71 -11.83
C MET A 109 23.26 -2.10 -12.58
N VAL A 110 23.49 -3.40 -12.77
CA VAL A 110 24.60 -3.91 -13.59
C VAL A 110 24.44 -3.47 -15.04
N PHE A 111 23.24 -3.64 -15.62
CA PHE A 111 22.91 -3.16 -16.96
C PHE A 111 23.08 -1.64 -17.10
N LEU A 112 22.76 -0.86 -16.07
CA LEU A 112 22.95 0.60 -16.03
C LEU A 112 24.37 1.03 -15.62
N ASN A 113 25.32 0.10 -15.55
CA ASN A 113 26.74 0.33 -15.25
C ASN A 113 27.02 0.99 -13.88
N TRP A 114 26.19 0.69 -12.87
CA TRP A 114 26.47 1.06 -11.48
C TRP A 114 27.62 0.22 -10.93
N GLN A 115 28.51 0.84 -10.15
CA GLN A 115 29.69 0.17 -9.59
C GLN A 115 29.48 -0.31 -8.16
N GLU A 116 28.60 0.36 -7.42
CA GLU A 116 28.35 0.09 -6.00
C GLU A 116 26.86 0.19 -5.69
N LEU A 117 26.42 -0.56 -4.68
CA LEU A 117 25.04 -0.53 -4.21
C LEU A 117 24.79 0.80 -3.48
N PRO A 118 23.78 1.59 -3.88
CA PRO A 118 23.50 2.86 -3.22
C PRO A 118 23.12 2.68 -1.75
N TRP A 119 23.50 3.64 -0.90
CA TRP A 119 23.24 3.54 0.55
C TRP A 119 21.76 3.33 0.89
N TYR A 120 20.83 3.91 0.12
CA TYR A 120 19.39 3.76 0.36
C TYR A 120 18.83 2.39 -0.03
N TRP A 121 19.62 1.52 -0.68
CA TRP A 121 19.29 0.11 -0.92
C TRP A 121 19.79 -0.82 0.20
N THR A 122 20.61 -0.32 1.12
CA THR A 122 21.12 -1.12 2.23
C THR A 122 20.00 -1.53 3.18
N GLY A 123 20.05 -2.76 3.70
CA GLY A 123 19.02 -3.34 4.57
C GLY A 123 17.86 -4.00 3.85
N PHE A 124 17.63 -3.71 2.57
CA PHE A 124 16.56 -4.37 1.78
C PHE A 124 16.85 -5.84 1.45
N ASP A 125 18.01 -6.39 1.83
CA ASP A 125 18.21 -7.84 1.89
C ASP A 125 17.42 -8.52 3.02
N GLN A 126 16.99 -7.75 4.04
CA GLN A 126 16.24 -8.25 5.19
C GLN A 126 14.75 -7.90 5.09
N PHE A 127 13.89 -8.92 5.21
CA PHE A 127 12.44 -8.72 5.08
C PHE A 127 11.85 -7.80 6.17
N TRP A 128 12.32 -7.91 7.41
CA TRP A 128 11.82 -7.08 8.51
C TRP A 128 12.09 -5.60 8.27
N PHE A 129 13.23 -5.27 7.67
CA PHE A 129 13.59 -3.90 7.32
C PHE A 129 12.68 -3.38 6.20
N ALA A 130 12.47 -4.19 5.16
CA ALA A 130 11.52 -3.87 4.09
C ALA A 130 10.10 -3.66 4.63
N ALA A 131 9.64 -4.52 5.55
CA ALA A 131 8.33 -4.41 6.20
C ALA A 131 8.16 -3.08 6.98
N ILE A 132 9.21 -2.64 7.68
CA ILE A 132 9.22 -1.32 8.34
C ILE A 132 9.16 -0.21 7.28
N MET A 133 9.97 -0.29 6.22
CA MET A 133 10.04 0.74 5.19
C MET A 133 8.75 0.87 4.37
N ILE A 134 8.00 -0.22 4.18
CA ILE A 134 6.65 -0.22 3.57
C ILE A 134 5.69 0.70 4.33
N VAL A 135 5.87 0.83 5.65
CA VAL A 135 5.06 1.72 6.50
C VAL A 135 5.71 3.10 6.61
N VAL A 136 7.00 3.13 6.93
CA VAL A 136 7.72 4.36 7.27
C VAL A 136 7.90 5.26 6.06
N ALA A 137 8.27 4.75 4.88
CA ALA A 137 8.51 5.60 3.71
C ALA A 137 7.26 6.39 3.26
N PRO A 138 6.11 5.75 2.96
CA PRO A 138 4.91 6.51 2.59
C PRO A 138 4.35 7.32 3.76
N GLY A 139 4.40 6.81 4.99
CA GLY A 139 3.96 7.53 6.18
C GLY A 139 4.77 8.79 6.45
N LEU A 140 6.10 8.72 6.35
CA LEU A 140 7.00 9.85 6.55
C LEU A 140 6.80 10.90 5.46
N LEU A 141 6.73 10.49 4.19
CA LEU A 141 6.45 11.43 3.11
C LEU A 141 5.11 12.14 3.34
N ALA A 142 4.05 11.39 3.64
CA ALA A 142 2.73 11.95 3.89
C ALA A 142 2.69 12.85 5.12
N PHE A 143 3.40 12.48 6.19
CA PHE A 143 3.50 13.28 7.40
C PHE A 143 4.21 14.60 7.14
N VAL A 144 5.40 14.58 6.52
CA VAL A 144 6.17 15.79 6.21
C VAL A 144 5.40 16.69 5.25
N PHE A 145 4.91 16.13 4.14
CA PHE A 145 4.15 16.87 3.15
C PHE A 145 2.84 17.43 3.73
N GLY A 146 2.07 16.59 4.41
CA GLY A 146 0.81 16.96 5.05
C GLY A 146 1.02 18.00 6.14
N TYR A 147 2.10 17.91 6.91
CA TYR A 147 2.42 18.88 7.95
C TYR A 147 2.53 20.29 7.36
N PHE A 148 3.30 20.46 6.29
CA PHE A 148 3.41 21.77 5.63
C PHE A 148 2.11 22.18 4.95
N ALA A 149 1.45 21.28 4.21
CA ALA A 149 0.23 21.60 3.49
C ALA A 149 -0.91 22.04 4.42
N PHE A 150 -1.16 21.29 5.50
CA PHE A 150 -2.25 21.58 6.43
C PHE A 150 -1.92 22.72 7.39
N ARG A 151 -0.66 22.87 7.81
CA ARG A 151 -0.23 24.03 8.62
C ARG A 151 -0.40 25.35 7.85
N SER A 152 -0.14 25.33 6.55
CA SER A 152 -0.38 26.46 5.64
C SER A 152 -1.85 26.64 5.26
N ARG A 153 -2.75 25.83 5.85
CA ARG A 153 -4.21 25.91 5.65
C ARG A 153 -4.64 25.80 4.19
N VAL A 154 -3.90 25.03 3.39
CA VAL A 154 -4.32 24.70 2.02
C VAL A 154 -5.60 23.87 2.08
N THR A 155 -6.63 24.27 1.33
CA THR A 155 -7.96 23.64 1.33
C THR A 155 -8.48 23.40 -0.08
N GLY A 156 -9.44 22.49 -0.18
CA GLY A 156 -10.17 22.19 -1.42
C GLY A 156 -9.25 21.79 -2.57
N VAL A 157 -9.55 22.32 -3.76
CA VAL A 157 -8.91 21.97 -5.03
C VAL A 157 -7.40 22.23 -5.02
N TYR A 158 -6.93 23.26 -4.29
CA TYR A 158 -5.50 23.56 -4.21
C TYR A 158 -4.70 22.41 -3.62
N LEU A 159 -5.25 21.72 -2.62
CA LEU A 159 -4.57 20.56 -2.04
C LEU A 159 -4.53 19.38 -3.02
N SER A 160 -5.60 19.18 -3.79
CA SER A 160 -5.64 18.17 -4.85
C SER A 160 -4.58 18.45 -5.93
N ILE A 161 -4.41 19.70 -6.35
CA ILE A 161 -3.38 20.11 -7.32
C ILE A 161 -1.97 19.86 -6.76
N ILE A 162 -1.69 20.26 -5.52
CA ILE A 162 -0.35 20.09 -4.93
C ILE A 162 -0.04 18.60 -4.70
N THR A 163 -1.01 17.79 -4.26
CA THR A 163 -0.81 16.33 -4.12
C THR A 163 -0.61 15.64 -5.47
N GLN A 164 -1.29 16.09 -6.53
CA GLN A 164 -1.04 15.61 -7.89
C GLN A 164 0.38 16.00 -8.37
N ALA A 165 0.79 17.24 -8.12
CA ALA A 165 2.12 17.72 -8.47
C ALA A 165 3.22 16.92 -7.75
N MET A 166 3.03 16.59 -6.46
CA MET A 166 3.94 15.71 -5.71
C MET A 166 4.04 14.33 -6.36
N THR A 167 2.91 13.71 -6.72
CA THR A 167 2.90 12.39 -7.38
C THR A 167 3.64 12.44 -8.71
N TYR A 168 3.39 13.48 -9.51
CA TYR A 168 4.06 13.66 -10.79
C TYR A 168 5.56 13.92 -10.63
N ALA A 169 5.97 14.72 -9.65
CA ALA A 169 7.38 14.96 -9.34
C ALA A 169 8.11 13.67 -8.93
N LEU A 170 7.47 12.83 -8.12
CA LEU A 170 8.01 11.52 -7.72
C LEU A 170 8.10 10.56 -8.90
N LEU A 171 7.08 10.53 -9.77
CA LEU A 171 7.11 9.76 -11.01
C LEU A 171 8.29 10.18 -11.89
N LEU A 172 8.46 11.47 -12.14
CA LEU A 172 9.59 11.99 -12.91
C LEU A 172 10.94 11.64 -12.26
N ALA A 173 11.03 11.74 -10.92
CA ALA A 173 12.24 11.36 -10.20
C ALA A 173 12.55 9.87 -10.38
N PHE A 174 11.56 8.99 -10.26
CA PHE A 174 11.76 7.54 -10.34
C PHE A 174 12.05 7.07 -11.76
N PHE A 175 11.62 7.82 -12.77
CA PHE A 175 11.95 7.57 -14.18
C PHE A 175 13.39 7.94 -14.54
N ARG A 176 14.12 8.69 -13.69
CA ARG A 176 15.54 8.96 -13.89
C ARG A 176 16.37 7.74 -13.49
N ASN A 177 17.10 7.17 -14.46
CA ASN A 177 17.99 6.03 -14.23
C ASN A 177 19.04 6.32 -13.14
N ASP A 178 19.53 7.55 -13.03
CA ASP A 178 20.51 7.97 -12.04
C ASP A 178 20.00 7.89 -10.59
N MET A 179 18.69 7.79 -10.38
CA MET A 179 18.09 7.69 -9.04
C MET A 179 18.11 6.27 -8.47
N GLY A 180 18.54 5.27 -9.26
CA GLY A 180 18.73 3.90 -8.76
C GLY A 180 17.43 3.15 -8.48
N PHE A 181 16.31 3.52 -9.12
CA PHE A 181 14.99 2.86 -8.97
C PHE A 181 14.51 2.16 -10.26
N GLY A 182 15.41 1.85 -11.19
CA GLY A 182 15.10 1.16 -12.45
C GLY A 182 14.54 2.06 -13.57
N GLY A 183 14.33 3.35 -13.30
CA GLY A 183 13.94 4.33 -14.32
C GLY A 183 12.63 3.95 -15.03
N ASN A 184 12.59 4.15 -16.34
CA ASN A 184 11.46 3.77 -17.19
C ASN A 184 11.25 2.24 -17.29
N ASN A 185 12.26 1.43 -16.99
CA ASN A 185 12.17 -0.02 -17.05
C ASN A 185 11.51 -0.62 -15.80
N GLY A 186 11.57 0.10 -14.68
CA GLY A 186 11.10 -0.38 -13.38
C GLY A 186 11.95 -1.53 -12.83
N LEU A 187 11.37 -2.26 -11.88
CA LEU A 187 12.00 -3.42 -11.23
C LEU A 187 11.33 -4.70 -11.75
N THR A 188 12.11 -5.62 -12.31
CA THR A 188 11.65 -6.86 -12.96
C THR A 188 12.40 -8.11 -12.45
N ASP A 189 12.12 -9.29 -13.02
CA ASP A 189 12.77 -10.58 -12.70
C ASP A 189 12.71 -11.01 -11.22
N PHE A 190 11.61 -10.68 -10.52
CA PHE A 190 11.41 -11.16 -9.16
C PHE A 190 11.27 -12.69 -9.13
N LYS A 191 12.08 -13.36 -8.30
CA LYS A 191 12.14 -14.84 -8.26
C LYS A 191 11.38 -15.44 -7.09
N GLU A 192 11.64 -14.95 -5.88
CA GLU A 192 11.11 -15.51 -4.66
C GLU A 192 10.80 -14.44 -3.61
N LEU A 193 9.93 -14.81 -2.68
CA LEU A 193 9.57 -14.03 -1.51
C LEU A 193 9.75 -14.93 -0.29
N LEU A 194 10.62 -14.57 0.65
CA LEU A 194 10.88 -15.36 1.86
C LEU A 194 11.28 -16.82 1.57
N GLY A 195 12.01 -17.05 0.47
CA GLY A 195 12.40 -18.39 0.01
C GLY A 195 11.31 -19.16 -0.75
N PHE A 196 10.12 -18.59 -0.95
CA PHE A 196 9.05 -19.19 -1.74
C PHE A 196 9.04 -18.64 -3.17
N PRO A 197 9.11 -19.49 -4.22
CA PRO A 197 9.08 -19.03 -5.61
C PRO A 197 7.77 -18.30 -5.94
N LEU A 198 7.83 -17.11 -6.54
CA LEU A 198 6.65 -16.31 -6.87
C LEU A 198 5.77 -16.95 -7.96
N GLN A 199 6.37 -17.81 -8.79
CA GLN A 199 5.66 -18.55 -9.82
C GLN A 199 4.87 -19.75 -9.28
N ALA A 200 5.16 -20.21 -8.05
CA ALA A 200 4.45 -21.34 -7.46
C ALA A 200 2.99 -20.97 -7.13
N ALA A 201 2.07 -21.88 -7.43
CA ALA A 201 0.64 -21.68 -7.18
C ALA A 201 0.33 -21.43 -5.69
N SER A 202 1.06 -22.09 -4.78
CA SER A 202 0.96 -21.90 -3.33
C SER A 202 1.35 -20.49 -2.91
N THR A 203 2.42 -19.91 -3.48
CA THR A 203 2.87 -18.55 -3.18
C THR A 203 1.85 -17.52 -3.64
N ARG A 204 1.31 -17.66 -4.86
CA ARG A 204 0.26 -16.78 -5.38
C ARG A 204 -1.02 -16.84 -4.55
N ALA A 205 -1.40 -18.04 -4.11
CA ALA A 205 -2.49 -18.24 -3.17
C ALA A 205 -2.23 -17.58 -1.80
N GLY A 206 -1.01 -17.70 -1.27
CA GLY A 206 -0.58 -17.05 -0.03
C GLY A 206 -0.62 -15.52 -0.13
N LEU A 207 -0.16 -14.95 -1.25
CA LEU A 207 -0.22 -13.51 -1.53
C LEU A 207 -1.65 -13.00 -1.62
N PHE A 208 -2.54 -13.74 -2.30
CA PHE A 208 -3.97 -13.42 -2.35
C PHE A 208 -4.59 -13.41 -0.94
N ALA A 209 -4.31 -14.44 -0.13
CA ALA A 209 -4.79 -14.53 1.24
C ALA A 209 -4.26 -13.37 2.11
N ALA A 210 -2.98 -13.03 1.96
CA ALA A 210 -2.35 -11.89 2.64
C ALA A 210 -3.02 -10.56 2.25
N SER A 211 -3.33 -10.34 0.96
CA SER A 211 -4.09 -9.17 0.51
C SER A 211 -5.48 -9.10 1.14
N CYS A 212 -6.20 -10.21 1.24
CA CYS A 212 -7.52 -10.26 1.88
C CYS A 212 -7.44 -9.94 3.38
N VAL A 213 -6.44 -10.49 4.07
CA VAL A 213 -6.19 -10.19 5.49
C VAL A 213 -5.83 -8.71 5.67
N ALA A 214 -4.97 -8.16 4.81
CA ALA A 214 -4.60 -6.75 4.87
C ALA A 214 -5.80 -5.83 4.64
N LEU A 215 -6.68 -6.15 3.68
CA LEU A 215 -7.93 -5.41 3.48
C LEU A 215 -8.86 -5.53 4.70
N ALA A 216 -9.01 -6.72 5.27
CA ALA A 216 -9.83 -6.93 6.47
C ALA A 216 -9.30 -6.11 7.66
N LEU A 217 -7.98 -6.09 7.86
CA LEU A 217 -7.33 -5.25 8.88
C LEU A 217 -7.53 -3.76 8.60
N GLY A 218 -7.43 -3.34 7.34
CA GLY A 218 -7.71 -1.97 6.91
C GLY A 218 -9.16 -1.56 7.23
N VAL A 219 -10.13 -2.43 6.94
CA VAL A 219 -11.55 -2.21 7.26
C VAL A 219 -11.77 -2.09 8.77
N LEU A 220 -11.13 -2.94 9.56
CA LEU A 220 -11.21 -2.87 11.03
C LEU A 220 -10.58 -1.58 11.56
N LEU A 221 -9.42 -1.18 11.04
CA LEU A 221 -8.72 0.04 11.42
C LEU A 221 -9.56 1.28 11.10
N VAL A 222 -10.05 1.41 9.87
CA VAL A 222 -10.92 2.52 9.45
C VAL A 222 -12.22 2.51 10.24
N GLY A 223 -12.84 1.35 10.44
CA GLY A 223 -14.04 1.22 11.25
C GLY A 223 -13.83 1.63 12.71
N TRP A 224 -12.66 1.35 13.29
CA TRP A 224 -12.29 1.79 14.64
C TRP A 224 -12.06 3.30 14.71
N ILE A 225 -11.32 3.87 13.76
CA ILE A 225 -11.05 5.32 13.68
C ILE A 225 -12.35 6.11 13.52
N THR A 226 -13.18 5.74 12.56
CA THR A 226 -14.40 6.48 12.17
C THR A 226 -15.48 6.50 13.26
N ARG A 227 -15.48 5.50 14.15
CA ARG A 227 -16.41 5.42 15.29
C ARG A 227 -15.87 6.05 16.57
N SER A 228 -14.57 6.34 16.61
CA SER A 228 -13.94 7.02 17.74
C SER A 228 -14.35 8.50 17.82
N GLN A 229 -13.96 9.17 18.90
CA GLN A 229 -14.09 10.63 19.01
C GLN A 229 -13.35 11.36 17.87
N LEU A 230 -12.21 10.81 17.42
CA LEU A 230 -11.44 11.35 16.31
C LEU A 230 -12.22 11.27 15.00
N GLY A 231 -12.99 10.19 14.76
CA GLY A 231 -13.86 10.07 13.59
C GLY A 231 -14.97 11.12 13.56
N LYS A 232 -15.60 11.40 14.70
CA LYS A 232 -16.58 12.51 14.81
C LYS A 232 -15.93 13.86 14.51
N LEU A 233 -14.70 14.06 14.97
CA LEU A 233 -13.94 15.28 14.71
C LEU A 233 -13.53 15.39 13.24
N MET A 234 -13.17 14.29 12.56
CA MET A 234 -12.92 14.26 11.12
C MET A 234 -14.15 14.77 10.33
N VAL A 235 -15.34 14.27 10.67
CA VAL A 235 -16.60 14.71 10.04
C VAL A 235 -16.88 16.18 10.34
N ALA A 236 -16.65 16.65 11.58
CA ALA A 236 -16.81 18.06 11.91
C ALA A 236 -15.83 18.97 11.13
N VAL A 237 -14.59 18.53 10.93
CA VAL A 237 -13.59 19.23 10.09
C VAL A 237 -14.06 19.29 8.63
N ARG A 238 -14.58 18.18 8.10
CA ARG A 238 -15.14 18.10 6.74
C ARG A 238 -16.29 19.07 6.54
N ASP A 239 -17.27 19.05 7.46
CA ASP A 239 -18.52 19.78 7.29
C ASP A 239 -18.32 21.29 7.58
N ALA A 240 -17.50 21.65 8.58
CA ALA A 240 -17.22 23.04 8.92
C ALA A 240 -15.87 23.22 9.64
N GLU A 241 -14.78 23.28 8.87
CA GLU A 241 -13.42 23.48 9.40
C GLU A 241 -13.30 24.73 10.31
N SER A 242 -13.86 25.87 9.88
CA SER A 242 -13.81 27.13 10.65
C SER A 242 -14.54 27.05 11.99
N ARG A 243 -15.67 26.32 12.05
CA ARG A 243 -16.43 26.13 13.31
C ARG A 243 -15.68 25.20 14.25
N THR A 244 -15.11 24.11 13.72
CA THR A 244 -14.26 23.19 14.50
C THR A 244 -13.07 23.92 15.12
N ARG A 245 -12.48 24.86 14.39
CA ARG A 245 -11.43 25.74 14.93
C ARG A 245 -11.93 26.70 16.00
N PHE A 246 -13.11 27.29 15.82
CA PHE A 246 -13.70 28.24 16.78
C PHE A 246 -13.96 27.60 18.15
N ILE A 247 -14.38 26.34 18.18
CA ILE A 247 -14.60 25.57 19.42
C ILE A 247 -13.29 25.03 20.06
N GLY A 248 -12.12 25.44 19.56
CA GLY A 248 -10.81 25.18 20.17
C GLY A 248 -10.05 23.97 19.64
N TRP A 249 -10.60 23.20 18.68
CA TRP A 249 -9.87 22.11 18.05
C TRP A 249 -8.92 22.62 16.96
N ARG A 250 -7.88 21.84 16.66
CA ARG A 250 -6.92 22.13 15.58
C ARG A 250 -7.17 21.20 14.39
N PRO A 251 -7.91 21.63 13.35
CA PRO A 251 -8.22 20.79 12.18
C PRO A 251 -6.97 20.26 11.48
N GLU A 252 -5.87 20.99 11.55
CA GLU A 252 -4.61 20.66 10.90
C GLU A 252 -4.07 19.31 11.38
N HIS A 253 -4.14 19.03 12.69
CA HIS A 253 -3.67 17.76 13.26
C HIS A 253 -4.58 16.58 12.87
N VAL A 254 -5.89 16.81 12.77
CA VAL A 254 -6.87 15.78 12.38
C VAL A 254 -6.66 15.38 10.93
N LYS A 255 -6.49 16.37 10.06
CA LYS A 255 -6.17 16.19 8.63
C LYS A 255 -4.84 15.45 8.46
N LEU A 256 -3.80 15.88 9.19
CA LEU A 256 -2.48 15.26 9.13
C LEU A 256 -2.51 13.79 9.55
N PHE A 257 -3.18 13.47 10.65
CA PHE A 257 -3.32 12.10 11.11
C PHE A 257 -4.02 11.22 10.06
N ALA A 258 -5.19 11.66 9.57
CA ALA A 258 -5.95 10.92 8.57
C ALA A 258 -5.14 10.67 7.29
N PHE A 259 -4.47 11.71 6.81
CA PHE A 259 -3.64 11.65 5.62
C PHE A 259 -2.45 10.69 5.76
N THR A 260 -1.80 10.71 6.92
CA THR A 260 -0.65 9.84 7.21
C THR A 260 -1.06 8.37 7.32
N VAL A 261 -2.12 8.07 8.07
CA VAL A 261 -2.65 6.69 8.21
C VAL A 261 -3.08 6.14 6.85
N SER A 262 -3.76 6.97 6.06
CA SER A 262 -4.17 6.62 4.71
C SER A 262 -2.98 6.34 3.78
N ALA A 263 -1.91 7.14 3.83
CA ALA A 263 -0.70 6.89 3.07
C ALA A 263 -0.03 5.56 3.45
N VAL A 264 0.03 5.23 4.75
CA VAL A 264 0.53 3.93 5.22
C VAL A 264 -0.29 2.77 4.65
N MET A 265 -1.62 2.87 4.69
CA MET A 265 -2.51 1.86 4.13
C MET A 265 -2.30 1.70 2.60
N ALA A 266 -2.14 2.81 1.88
CA ALA A 266 -1.83 2.81 0.45
C ALA A 266 -0.47 2.14 0.18
N GLY A 267 0.54 2.42 1.00
CA GLY A 267 1.85 1.77 0.92
C GLY A 267 1.79 0.26 1.12
N ILE A 268 1.09 -0.20 2.15
CA ILE A 268 0.88 -1.64 2.40
C ILE A 268 0.18 -2.30 1.20
N ALA A 269 -0.83 -1.64 0.62
CA ALA A 269 -1.50 -2.12 -0.59
C ALA A 269 -0.53 -2.27 -1.78
N GLY A 270 0.34 -1.28 -1.98
CA GLY A 270 1.36 -1.31 -3.04
C GLY A 270 2.39 -2.41 -2.84
N ALA A 271 2.84 -2.60 -1.61
CA ALA A 271 3.80 -3.65 -1.25
C ALA A 271 3.26 -5.06 -1.52
N LEU A 272 1.97 -5.29 -1.25
CA LEU A 272 1.32 -6.57 -1.54
C LEU A 272 1.03 -6.74 -3.03
N TYR A 273 0.80 -5.64 -3.76
CA TYR A 273 0.50 -5.67 -5.19
C TYR A 273 1.71 -6.13 -6.03
N VAL A 274 2.91 -5.57 -5.79
CA VAL A 274 4.12 -5.80 -6.60
C VAL A 274 4.48 -7.29 -6.82
N PRO A 275 4.52 -8.18 -5.81
CA PRO A 275 4.84 -9.59 -6.04
C PRO A 275 3.77 -10.37 -6.81
N GLN A 276 2.63 -9.74 -7.13
CA GLN A 276 1.50 -10.35 -7.85
C GLN A 276 1.37 -9.86 -9.30
N VAL A 277 2.29 -8.99 -9.76
CA VAL A 277 2.30 -8.44 -11.11
C VAL A 277 2.95 -9.40 -12.09
#